data_AF-A0AA49QCP0-F1
#
_entry.id   AF-A0AA49QCP0-F1
#
_cell.length_a   1.000
_cell.length_b   1.000
_cell.length_c   1.000
_cell.angle_alpha   90.00
_cell.angle_beta   90.00
_cell.angle_gamma   90.00
#
_symmetry.space_group_name_H-M   'P 1'
#
loop_
_entity.id
_entity.type
_entity.pdbx_description
1 polymer ?
#
loop_
_entity_poly.entity_id
_entity_poly.type
_entity_poly.pdbx_seq_one_letter_code
_entity_poly.pdbx_strand_id
1 'polypeptide(L)'
;MLRRKAGMLLLVMASVVACTARSTAGKSGREDVVYPTLETLRSGVKTVKFRALDQDISLRLESAADIIADDFAIYDGDGNKISSPPKPKIYKDSENGAALIIDEDGPLSITGIVSSNLRIEPIEDDEKIKDGIRAHRIIELKQNDRPPVRLNDAIIPPGIKGNDETEVESEQSSK
;
A
#
# COMPACT_ATOMS: atom_id res chain seq x y z
N MET A 1 79.07 -29.99 15.15
CA MET A 1 78.38 -30.51 16.36
C MET A 1 77.11 -29.69 16.52
N LEU A 2 75.96 -30.03 15.92
CA LEU A 2 74.96 -31.07 16.24
C LEU A 2 74.34 -30.95 17.64
N ARG A 3 72.99 -30.90 17.65
CA ARG A 3 72.00 -31.18 18.73
C ARG A 3 71.52 -29.92 19.49
N ARG A 4 70.22 -29.66 19.70
CA ARG A 4 68.97 -30.43 19.59
C ARG A 4 67.75 -29.49 19.59
N LYS A 5 66.65 -29.94 18.97
CA LYS A 5 65.29 -29.36 18.98
C LYS A 5 64.62 -29.46 20.36
N ALA A 6 63.74 -28.49 20.68
CA ALA A 6 62.48 -28.62 21.44
C ALA A 6 61.71 -27.31 21.17
N GLY A 7 60.48 -27.27 20.63
CA GLY A 7 59.28 -28.01 20.98
C GLY A 7 58.23 -26.95 21.39
N MET A 8 57.54 -26.36 20.41
CA MET A 8 56.08 -26.46 20.27
C MET A 8 55.31 -26.41 21.61
N LEU A 9 54.80 -25.24 21.98
CA LEU A 9 53.60 -25.16 22.82
C LEU A 9 52.55 -24.28 22.13
N LEU A 10 51.45 -24.96 21.86
CA LEU A 10 50.25 -24.56 21.17
C LEU A 10 49.32 -23.88 22.19
N LEU A 11 48.76 -22.73 21.85
CA LEU A 11 47.52 -22.26 22.48
C LEU A 11 46.70 -21.48 21.45
N VAL A 12 45.88 -22.26 20.75
CA VAL A 12 44.75 -21.81 19.95
C VAL A 12 43.72 -21.25 20.94
N MET A 13 43.47 -19.95 20.89
CA MET A 13 42.25 -19.37 21.45
C MET A 13 41.38 -18.92 20.27
N ALA A 14 40.72 -19.90 19.66
CA ALA A 14 39.62 -19.66 18.74
C ALA A 14 38.46 -19.08 19.55
N SER A 15 38.38 -17.75 19.63
CA SER A 15 37.20 -17.07 20.14
C SER A 15 36.12 -17.12 19.07
N VAL A 16 35.47 -18.28 18.94
CA VAL A 16 34.21 -18.40 18.21
C VAL A 16 33.14 -17.77 19.08
N VAL A 17 33.02 -16.45 19.00
CA VAL A 17 31.85 -15.73 19.52
C VAL A 17 30.71 -16.06 18.57
N ALA A 18 30.04 -17.18 18.83
CA ALA A 18 28.75 -17.48 18.23
C ALA A 18 27.72 -16.54 18.86
N CYS A 19 27.68 -15.29 18.37
CA CYS A 19 26.54 -14.40 18.54
C CYS A 19 25.34 -15.02 17.82
N THR A 20 24.71 -15.99 18.47
CA THR A 20 23.39 -16.47 18.07
C THR A 20 22.41 -15.39 18.51
N ALA A 21 22.28 -14.36 17.67
CA ALA A 21 21.20 -13.41 17.77
C ALA A 21 19.89 -14.20 17.62
N ARG A 22 19.25 -14.50 18.75
CA ARG A 22 17.91 -15.05 18.76
C ARG A 22 16.99 -13.91 18.34
N SER A 23 16.82 -13.77 17.04
CA SER A 23 15.82 -12.89 16.43
C SER A 23 14.46 -13.34 16.95
N THR A 24 13.97 -12.70 18.01
CA THR A 24 12.57 -12.79 18.38
C THR A 24 11.81 -12.04 17.29
N ALA A 25 11.51 -12.74 16.20
CA ALA A 25 10.62 -12.27 15.16
C ALA A 25 9.22 -12.09 15.78
N GLY A 26 9.01 -10.93 16.40
CA GLY A 26 7.70 -10.44 16.76
C GLY A 26 6.92 -10.26 15.47
N LYS A 27 5.83 -11.01 15.30
CA LYS A 27 4.95 -11.00 14.12
C LYS A 27 4.09 -9.73 14.06
N SER A 28 4.68 -8.56 14.24
CA SER A 28 4.14 -7.32 13.65
C SER A 28 4.46 -7.37 12.15
N GLY A 29 3.52 -7.00 11.26
CA GLY A 29 3.87 -6.90 9.83
C GLY A 29 5.09 -5.98 9.67
N ARG A 30 6.01 -6.30 8.75
CA ARG A 30 7.17 -5.44 8.55
C ARG A 30 6.67 -4.13 7.93
N GLU A 31 7.07 -3.01 8.52
CA GLU A 31 6.80 -1.67 7.99
C GLU A 31 8.13 -1.00 7.68
N ASP A 32 8.14 -0.17 6.64
CA ASP A 32 9.28 0.67 6.28
C ASP A 32 8.82 2.09 5.94
N VAL A 33 9.68 3.09 6.15
CA VAL A 33 9.39 4.48 5.81
C VAL A 33 10.29 4.91 4.65
N VAL A 34 9.68 5.39 3.58
CA VAL A 34 10.35 5.71 2.33
C VAL A 34 10.00 7.10 1.81
N TYR A 35 10.82 7.59 0.89
CA TYR A 35 10.57 8.79 0.11
C TYR A 35 10.62 8.38 -1.37
N PRO A 36 9.47 8.07 -1.99
CA PRO A 36 9.44 7.54 -3.34
C PRO A 36 9.82 8.62 -4.35
N THR A 37 10.56 8.22 -5.38
CA THR A 37 10.85 9.09 -6.52
C THR A 37 9.82 8.84 -7.62
N LEU A 38 9.40 9.91 -8.28
CA LEU A 38 8.46 9.87 -9.39
C LEU A 38 9.10 10.48 -10.64
N GLU A 39 9.25 9.69 -11.68
CA GLU A 39 9.68 10.13 -13.00
C GLU A 39 8.48 10.07 -13.96
N THR A 40 8.26 11.13 -14.74
CA THR A 40 7.23 11.11 -15.79
C THR A 40 7.90 11.15 -17.15
N LEU A 41 7.67 10.11 -17.96
CA LEU A 41 8.13 10.05 -19.34
C LEU A 41 7.31 10.99 -20.22
N ARG A 42 7.88 11.41 -21.35
CA ARG A 42 7.17 12.24 -22.34
C ARG A 42 5.90 11.57 -22.90
N SER A 43 5.82 10.24 -22.85
CA SER A 43 4.62 9.47 -23.20
C SER A 43 3.47 9.59 -22.19
N GLY A 44 3.70 10.22 -21.03
CA GLY A 44 2.76 10.25 -19.90
C GLY A 44 2.84 9.04 -18.98
N VAL A 45 3.66 8.04 -19.32
CA VAL A 45 3.95 6.89 -18.44
C VAL A 45 4.76 7.37 -17.25
N LYS A 46 4.34 7.00 -16.04
CA LYS A 46 5.03 7.34 -14.80
C LYS A 46 5.87 6.16 -14.33
N THR A 47 7.00 6.44 -13.69
CA THR A 47 7.82 5.43 -13.03
C THR A 47 8.00 5.83 -11.57
N VAL A 48 7.59 4.97 -10.66
CA VAL A 48 7.79 5.16 -9.22
C VAL A 48 8.88 4.22 -8.74
N LYS A 49 9.87 4.73 -8.00
CA LYS A 49 10.98 3.94 -7.46
C LYS A 49 11.20 4.21 -5.98
N PHE A 50 11.46 3.17 -5.22
CA PHE A 50 11.89 3.24 -3.83
C PHE A 50 12.47 1.90 -3.39
N ARG A 51 13.17 1.88 -2.26
CA ARG A 51 13.62 0.66 -1.61
C ARG A 51 12.89 0.50 -0.29
N ALA A 52 12.28 -0.65 -0.06
CA ALA A 52 11.57 -0.95 1.17
C ALA A 52 11.67 -2.44 1.49
N LEU A 53 11.72 -2.80 2.77
CA LEU A 53 11.63 -4.20 3.21
C LEU A 53 12.61 -5.13 2.48
N ASP A 54 13.87 -4.67 2.38
CA ASP A 54 14.98 -5.36 1.72
C ASP A 54 14.81 -5.57 0.19
N GLN A 55 13.88 -4.86 -0.45
CA GLN A 55 13.55 -4.98 -1.87
C GLN A 55 13.62 -3.63 -2.58
N ASP A 56 14.22 -3.61 -3.77
CA ASP A 56 14.16 -2.46 -4.67
C ASP A 56 12.89 -2.56 -5.53
N ILE A 57 12.04 -1.55 -5.47
CA ILE A 57 10.74 -1.51 -6.14
C ILE A 57 10.79 -0.46 -7.25
N SER A 58 10.37 -0.85 -8.45
CA SER A 58 10.26 0.03 -9.62
C SER A 58 8.98 -0.30 -10.37
N LEU A 59 7.98 0.58 -10.29
CA LEU A 59 6.68 0.40 -10.93
C LEU A 59 6.57 1.24 -12.18
N ARG A 60 6.09 0.64 -13.28
CA ARG A 60 5.80 1.32 -14.55
C ARG A 60 4.29 1.53 -14.66
N LEU A 61 3.89 2.77 -14.48
CA LEU A 61 2.51 3.17 -14.24
C LEU A 61 1.87 3.76 -15.50
N GLU A 62 0.76 3.15 -15.90
CA GLU A 62 -0.11 3.61 -16.97
C GLU A 62 -1.38 4.23 -16.38
N SER A 63 -1.90 5.29 -17.02
CA SER A 63 -3.13 5.93 -16.57
C SER A 63 -4.28 4.94 -16.60
N ALA A 64 -5.08 4.95 -15.53
CA ALA A 64 -6.32 4.19 -15.41
C ALA A 64 -7.53 5.12 -15.20
N ALA A 65 -7.39 6.40 -15.52
CA ALA A 65 -8.45 7.40 -15.35
C ALA A 65 -9.72 7.08 -16.16
N ASP A 66 -9.57 6.40 -17.30
CA ASP A 66 -10.67 6.02 -18.20
C ASP A 66 -11.63 4.98 -17.59
N ILE A 67 -11.26 4.36 -16.45
CA ILE A 67 -12.14 3.45 -15.70
C ILE A 67 -13.28 4.23 -15.03
N ILE A 68 -13.09 5.52 -14.76
CA ILE A 68 -14.08 6.38 -14.10
C ILE A 68 -14.79 7.22 -15.16
N ALA A 69 -16.13 7.17 -15.16
CA ALA A 69 -16.97 7.94 -16.07
C ALA A 69 -16.74 9.46 -15.95
N ASP A 70 -16.89 10.18 -17.06
CA ASP A 70 -16.72 11.64 -17.12
C ASP A 70 -17.68 12.40 -16.20
N ASP A 71 -18.87 11.85 -15.98
CA ASP A 71 -19.95 12.42 -15.18
C ASP A 71 -20.06 11.83 -13.78
N PHE A 72 -18.97 11.22 -13.28
CA PHE A 72 -18.93 10.68 -11.93
C PHE A 72 -19.41 11.71 -10.89
N ALA A 73 -20.35 11.28 -10.06
CA ALA A 73 -20.96 12.09 -9.02
C ALA A 73 -21.31 11.22 -7.82
N ILE A 74 -21.22 11.82 -6.64
CA ILE A 74 -21.63 11.22 -5.37
C ILE A 74 -23.03 11.73 -5.05
N TYR A 75 -23.94 10.80 -4.76
CA TYR A 75 -25.30 11.06 -4.31
C TYR A 75 -25.46 10.62 -2.85
N ASP A 76 -26.38 11.25 -2.13
CA ASP A 76 -26.80 10.78 -0.81
C ASP A 76 -27.76 9.58 -0.93
N GLY A 77 -28.15 9.02 0.21
CA GLY A 77 -29.12 7.92 0.26
C GLY A 77 -30.51 8.29 -0.28
N ASP A 78 -30.83 9.58 -0.36
CA ASP A 78 -32.11 10.11 -0.85
C ASP A 78 -32.05 10.42 -2.37
N GLY A 79 -30.90 10.20 -3.01
CA GLY A 79 -30.68 10.45 -4.44
C GLY A 79 -30.39 11.90 -4.80
N ASN A 80 -30.12 12.79 -3.83
CA ASN A 80 -29.66 14.15 -4.11
C ASN A 80 -28.16 14.14 -4.40
N LYS A 81 -27.76 14.91 -5.40
CA LYS A 81 -26.34 15.06 -5.76
C LYS A 81 -25.61 15.82 -4.65
N ILE A 82 -24.69 15.15 -3.96
CA ILE A 82 -23.82 15.76 -2.96
C ILE A 82 -22.70 16.55 -3.65
N SER A 83 -21.99 15.91 -4.57
CA SER A 83 -20.80 16.49 -5.20
C SER A 83 -20.43 15.78 -6.51
N SER A 84 -19.75 16.50 -7.39
CA SER A 84 -18.97 15.92 -8.49
C SER A 84 -17.49 16.18 -8.19
N PRO A 85 -16.83 15.29 -7.43
CA PRO A 85 -15.42 15.46 -7.12
C PRO A 85 -14.56 15.36 -8.39
N PRO A 86 -13.35 15.95 -8.40
CA PRO A 86 -12.42 15.77 -9.50
C PRO A 86 -12.09 14.29 -9.68
N LYS A 87 -11.83 13.88 -10.93
CA LYS A 87 -11.42 12.51 -11.20
C LYS A 87 -10.09 12.21 -10.49
N PRO A 88 -10.00 11.12 -9.71
CA PRO A 88 -8.74 10.73 -9.10
C PRO A 88 -7.73 10.34 -10.18
N LYS A 89 -6.47 10.74 -9.96
CA LYS A 89 -5.32 10.39 -10.80
C LYS A 89 -4.90 8.94 -10.49
N ILE A 90 -5.65 7.97 -11.04
CA ILE A 90 -5.41 6.54 -10.84
C ILE A 90 -4.44 6.02 -11.89
N TYR A 91 -3.49 5.22 -11.44
CA TYR A 91 -2.51 4.54 -12.27
C TYR A 91 -2.44 3.06 -11.92
N LYS A 92 -2.08 2.23 -12.91
CA LYS A 92 -1.85 0.80 -12.74
C LYS A 92 -0.53 0.36 -13.31
N ASP A 93 0.08 -0.63 -12.66
CA ASP A 93 1.15 -1.45 -13.23
C ASP A 93 0.61 -2.88 -13.30
N SER A 94 0.26 -3.32 -14.52
CA SER A 94 -0.36 -4.63 -14.70
C SER A 94 0.62 -5.78 -14.50
N GLU A 95 1.92 -5.54 -14.67
CA GLU A 95 2.97 -6.56 -14.50
C GLU A 95 3.17 -6.89 -13.03
N ASN A 96 3.19 -5.85 -12.18
CA ASN A 96 3.38 -5.99 -10.74
C ASN A 96 2.06 -6.11 -9.94
N GLY A 97 0.92 -5.97 -10.61
CA GLY A 97 -0.40 -5.93 -9.97
C GLY A 97 -0.58 -4.71 -9.07
N ALA A 98 0.06 -3.58 -9.42
CA ALA A 98 -0.03 -2.34 -8.66
C ALA A 98 -1.21 -1.49 -9.12
N ALA A 99 -1.83 -0.80 -8.17
CA ALA A 99 -2.88 0.18 -8.41
C ALA A 99 -2.71 1.32 -7.42
N LEU A 100 -2.36 2.50 -7.94
CA LEU A 100 -1.94 3.65 -7.15
C LEU A 100 -2.77 4.89 -7.52
N ILE A 101 -3.11 5.67 -6.51
CA ILE A 101 -3.55 7.05 -6.65
C ILE A 101 -2.34 7.93 -6.36
N ILE A 102 -2.01 8.83 -7.29
CA ILE A 102 -0.88 9.74 -7.16
C ILE A 102 -1.38 11.18 -7.18
N ASP A 103 -1.05 11.93 -6.14
CA ASP A 103 -1.27 13.37 -6.08
C ASP A 103 0.06 14.12 -6.19
N GLU A 104 0.06 15.10 -7.09
CA GLU A 104 1.18 15.97 -7.46
C GLU A 104 0.82 17.46 -7.26
N ASP A 105 -0.42 17.77 -6.81
CA ASP A 105 -0.89 19.15 -6.63
C ASP A 105 -0.31 19.80 -5.34
N GLY A 106 0.52 19.06 -4.61
CA GLY A 106 1.28 19.47 -3.43
C GLY A 106 2.52 18.57 -3.26
N PRO A 107 2.98 18.33 -2.00
CA PRO A 107 3.99 17.33 -1.75
C PRO A 107 3.58 15.97 -2.34
N LEU A 108 4.49 15.30 -3.05
CA LEU A 108 4.19 14.03 -3.71
C LEU A 108 3.54 13.05 -2.72
N SER A 109 2.32 12.63 -3.03
CA SER A 109 1.55 11.69 -2.22
C SER A 109 1.09 10.51 -3.07
N ILE A 110 1.31 9.29 -2.58
CA ILE A 110 1.01 8.04 -3.26
C ILE A 110 0.28 7.15 -2.28
N THR A 111 -0.88 6.65 -2.68
CA THR A 111 -1.66 5.69 -1.90
C THR A 111 -2.06 4.52 -2.78
N GLY A 112 -1.99 3.30 -2.26
CA GLY A 112 -2.59 2.14 -2.90
C GLY A 112 -1.77 0.86 -2.77
N ILE A 113 -2.03 -0.07 -3.68
CA ILE A 113 -1.39 -1.39 -3.72
C ILE A 113 -0.16 -1.32 -4.60
N VAL A 114 0.98 -1.72 -4.05
CA VAL A 114 2.27 -1.81 -4.75
C VAL A 114 2.45 -3.18 -5.37
N SER A 115 2.00 -4.23 -4.67
CA SER A 115 2.02 -5.61 -5.13
C SER A 115 1.04 -6.45 -4.30
N SER A 116 0.93 -7.76 -4.59
CA SER A 116 0.02 -8.68 -3.89
C SER A 116 0.16 -8.72 -2.37
N ASN A 117 1.31 -8.28 -1.83
CA ASN A 117 1.59 -8.30 -0.39
C ASN A 117 2.07 -6.93 0.15
N LEU A 118 2.07 -5.86 -0.66
CA LEU A 118 2.60 -4.56 -0.24
C LEU A 118 1.60 -3.43 -0.52
N ARG A 119 1.42 -2.56 0.47
CA ARG A 119 0.64 -1.32 0.37
C ARG A 119 1.53 -0.12 0.68
N ILE A 120 1.25 0.99 0.01
CA ILE A 120 1.87 2.30 0.28
C ILE A 120 0.81 3.28 0.77
N GLU A 121 1.15 4.05 1.80
CA GLU A 121 0.31 5.11 2.37
C GLU A 121 1.14 6.34 2.74
N PRO A 122 0.63 7.56 2.53
CA PRO A 122 1.30 8.77 3.00
C PRO A 122 1.28 8.84 4.53
N ILE A 123 2.32 9.45 5.10
CA ILE A 123 2.34 9.81 6.51
C ILE A 123 1.83 11.25 6.62
N GLU A 124 0.71 11.42 7.33
CA GLU A 124 0.06 12.72 7.57
C GLU A 124 0.80 13.52 8.66
N ASP A 125 2.04 13.89 8.36
CA ASP A 125 2.95 14.65 9.22
C ASP A 125 3.82 15.54 8.35
N ASP A 126 3.52 16.85 8.34
CA ASP A 126 4.19 17.81 7.45
C ASP A 126 5.67 17.98 7.79
N GLU A 127 6.10 17.67 9.01
CA GLU A 127 7.53 17.66 9.39
C GLU A 127 8.31 16.54 8.66
N LYS A 128 7.59 15.56 8.10
CA LYS A 128 8.17 14.45 7.34
C LYS A 128 8.17 14.68 5.83
N ILE A 129 7.97 15.91 5.38
CA ILE A 129 8.15 16.29 3.97
C ILE A 129 9.60 16.66 3.72
N LYS A 130 10.22 16.07 2.69
CA LYS A 130 11.60 16.37 2.27
C LYS A 130 11.65 16.58 0.76
N ASP A 131 12.24 17.67 0.31
CA ASP A 131 12.40 18.00 -1.11
C ASP A 131 11.08 17.94 -1.91
N GLY A 132 9.97 18.34 -1.28
CA GLY A 132 8.63 18.27 -1.88
C GLY A 132 8.03 16.86 -1.95
N ILE A 133 8.63 15.88 -1.28
CA ILE A 133 8.15 14.50 -1.20
C ILE A 133 7.67 14.24 0.22
N ARG A 134 6.41 13.83 0.38
CA ARG A 134 5.90 13.36 1.66
C ARG A 134 6.47 11.97 1.96
N ALA A 135 6.78 11.68 3.21
CA ALA A 135 7.17 10.33 3.59
C ALA A 135 6.00 9.35 3.43
N HIS A 136 6.30 8.14 2.97
CA HIS A 136 5.33 7.06 2.84
C HIS A 136 5.70 5.88 3.72
N ARG A 137 4.67 5.21 4.22
CA ARG A 137 4.78 3.93 4.90
C ARG A 137 4.54 2.80 3.91
N ILE A 138 5.43 1.82 3.89
CA ILE A 138 5.26 0.57 3.17
C ILE A 138 4.86 -0.50 4.17
N ILE A 139 3.71 -1.12 3.95
CA ILE A 139 3.09 -2.08 4.87
C ILE A 139 3.02 -3.44 4.17
N GLU A 140 3.56 -4.46 4.82
CA GLU A 140 3.36 -5.85 4.41
C GLU A 140 1.97 -6.35 4.79
N LEU A 141 1.17 -6.75 3.79
CA LEU A 141 -0.19 -7.25 3.96
C LEU A 141 -0.18 -8.74 4.29
N LYS A 142 -0.75 -9.13 5.44
CA LYS A 142 -1.06 -10.54 5.72
C LYS A 142 -2.39 -10.92 5.08
N GLN A 143 -2.62 -12.21 4.80
CA GLN A 143 -3.88 -12.68 4.20
C GLN A 143 -5.13 -12.25 4.98
N ASN A 144 -5.03 -12.13 6.31
CA ASN A 144 -6.14 -11.72 7.18
C ASN A 144 -6.31 -10.20 7.29
N ASP A 145 -5.31 -9.43 6.86
CA ASP A 145 -5.35 -7.95 6.86
C ASP A 145 -5.90 -7.42 5.53
N ARG A 146 -6.20 -8.32 4.58
CA ARG A 146 -6.86 -7.97 3.32
C ARG A 146 -8.31 -7.63 3.62
N PRO A 147 -8.80 -6.44 3.24
CA PRO A 147 -10.21 -6.13 3.39
C PRO A 147 -11.02 -7.17 2.61
N PRO A 148 -12.14 -7.68 3.17
CA PRO A 148 -13.02 -8.56 2.42
C PRO A 148 -13.46 -7.85 1.14
N VAL A 149 -13.36 -8.53 0.00
CA VAL A 149 -13.88 -8.03 -1.27
C VAL A 149 -15.38 -7.79 -1.06
N ARG A 150 -15.79 -6.53 -1.00
CA ARG A 150 -17.21 -6.18 -0.94
C ARG A 150 -17.76 -6.45 -2.33
N LEU A 151 -18.49 -7.55 -2.49
CA LEU A 151 -19.18 -7.89 -3.73
C LEU A 151 -20.55 -7.19 -3.87
N ASN A 152 -20.91 -6.34 -2.91
CA ASN A 152 -22.17 -5.61 -2.89
C ASN A 152 -22.00 -4.24 -3.53
N ASP A 153 -21.57 -4.20 -4.79
CA ASP A 153 -21.69 -3.00 -5.60
C ASP A 153 -23.13 -2.94 -6.11
N ALA A 154 -23.99 -2.24 -5.36
CA ALA A 154 -25.32 -1.93 -5.86
C ALA A 154 -25.18 -0.98 -7.05
N ILE A 155 -25.34 -1.50 -8.26
CA ILE A 155 -25.47 -0.68 -9.46
C ILE A 155 -26.84 0.00 -9.38
N ILE A 156 -26.88 1.27 -8.99
CA ILE A 156 -28.09 2.09 -9.05
C ILE A 156 -28.11 2.76 -10.42
N PRO A 157 -28.88 2.26 -11.39
CA PRO A 157 -29.01 2.93 -12.68
C PRO A 157 -29.69 4.29 -12.47
N PRO A 158 -29.27 5.34 -13.19
CA PRO A 158 -29.87 6.66 -13.07
C PRO A 158 -31.37 6.59 -13.41
N GLY A 159 -32.22 7.04 -12.48
CA GLY A 159 -33.67 7.14 -12.67
C GLY A 159 -34.54 6.21 -11.82
N ILE A 160 -33.97 5.32 -11.00
CA ILE A 160 -34.74 4.50 -10.05
C ILE A 160 -34.69 5.15 -8.66
N LYS A 161 -35.81 5.69 -8.20
CA LYS A 161 -36.00 6.05 -6.79
C LYS A 161 -36.15 4.74 -5.99
N GLY A 162 -35.31 4.53 -4.99
CA GLY A 162 -35.44 3.39 -4.08
C GLY A 162 -36.72 3.56 -3.28
N ASN A 163 -37.72 2.72 -3.55
CA ASN A 163 -38.89 2.60 -2.70
C ASN A 163 -38.57 1.58 -1.62
N ASP A 164 -37.94 2.03 -0.52
CA ASP A 164 -37.79 1.20 0.68
C ASP A 164 -39.13 1.23 1.45
N GLU A 165 -40.07 0.39 1.01
CA GLU A 165 -41.23 -0.01 1.82
C GLU A 165 -41.06 -1.50 2.16
N THR A 166 -40.34 -1.78 3.26
CA THR A 166 -40.45 -3.06 3.95
C THR A 166 -41.54 -2.93 5.01
N GLU A 167 -42.78 -3.26 4.63
CA GLU A 167 -43.84 -3.55 5.60
C GLU A 167 -43.43 -4.79 6.40
N VAL A 168 -43.05 -4.56 7.66
CA VAL A 168 -43.04 -5.59 8.69
C VAL A 168 -44.47 -5.81 9.16
N GLU A 169 -45.16 -6.79 8.57
CA GLU A 169 -46.43 -7.28 9.12
C GLU A 169 -46.14 -8.11 10.38
N SER A 170 -46.64 -7.60 11.49
CA SER A 170 -46.44 -8.09 12.85
C SER A 170 -47.18 -9.39 13.14
N GLU A 171 -46.47 -10.40 13.64
CA GLU A 171 -47.08 -11.47 14.44
C GLU A 171 -47.54 -10.92 15.80
N GLN A 172 -48.85 -10.86 16.04
CA GLN A 172 -49.41 -10.72 17.38
C GLN A 172 -49.89 -12.08 17.89
N SER A 173 -49.17 -12.60 18.89
CA SER A 173 -49.55 -13.72 19.73
C SER A 173 -50.08 -13.21 21.08
N SER A 174 -51.15 -13.86 21.55
CA SER A 174 -51.66 -13.93 22.93
C SER A 174 -52.67 -12.86 23.39
N LYS A 175 -53.95 -13.27 23.48
CA LYS A 175 -54.53 -13.73 24.76
C LYS A 175 -55.76 -14.61 24.56
#